data_AF-A0A1F5HTB4-F1
#
_entry.id   AF-A0A1F5HTB4-F1
#
_cell.length_a   1.000
_cell.length_b   1.000
_cell.length_c   1.000
_cell.angle_alpha   90.00
_cell.angle_beta   90.00
_cell.angle_gamma   90.00
#
_symmetry.space_group_name_H-M   'P 1'
#
loop_
_entity.id
_entity.type
_entity.pdbx_description
1 polymer ?
#
loop_
_entity_poly.entity_id
_entity_poly.type
_entity_poly.pdbx_seq_one_letter_code
_entity_poly.pdbx_strand_id
1 'polypeptide(L)'
;MKSPKHFAITDDVHQRAVLLVRLRLPWLIVGLIGGLAISFLVSRFENVLSTNLYLVFFIPVIVYLSDAVGTQTETIYIRNMSTFKDNFAKYLAKEILVGSFLGVILSLLLGLAAFIWLRSAETAITVGFAMFINTIIAPVVAIVIPEILFKQNIDPALGGGPFTTVIQDFVSLLIYFLVATVIIL
;
A
#
# COMPACT_ATOMS: atom_id res chain seq x y z
N MET A 1 31.67 -18.31 7.20
CA MET A 1 30.48 -17.43 7.17
C MET A 1 29.50 -18.04 6.17
N LYS A 2 28.42 -18.68 6.66
CA LYS A 2 27.44 -19.34 5.77
C LYS A 2 26.65 -18.24 5.06
N SER A 3 26.81 -18.16 3.73
CA SER A 3 26.01 -17.31 2.85
C SER A 3 24.50 -17.51 3.15
N PRO A 4 23.69 -16.43 3.24
CA PRO A 4 22.25 -16.58 3.34
C PRO A 4 21.79 -17.36 2.11
N LYS A 5 21.01 -18.43 2.34
CA LYS A 5 20.44 -19.26 1.28
C LYS A 5 19.73 -18.34 0.27
N HIS A 6 20.43 -18.03 -0.81
CA HIS A 6 19.83 -17.37 -1.96
C HIS A 6 18.63 -18.23 -2.36
N PHE A 7 17.46 -17.62 -2.36
CA PHE A 7 16.24 -18.10 -3.03
C PHE A 7 16.47 -18.07 -4.56
N ALA A 8 17.59 -18.59 -5.04
CA ALA A 8 17.86 -18.78 -6.45
C ALA A 8 17.25 -20.13 -6.82
N ILE A 9 15.93 -20.16 -6.96
CA ILE A 9 15.30 -21.23 -7.73
C ILE A 9 15.56 -20.89 -9.19
N THR A 10 16.71 -21.33 -9.70
CA THR A 10 17.13 -21.06 -11.08
C THR A 10 16.37 -21.91 -12.10
N ASP A 11 15.41 -22.72 -11.66
CA ASP A 11 14.72 -23.70 -12.52
C ASP A 11 13.34 -24.08 -11.99
N ASP A 12 12.45 -23.09 -11.80
CA ASP A 12 11.04 -23.33 -11.42
C ASP A 12 10.34 -24.30 -12.40
N VAL A 13 10.75 -24.31 -13.67
CA VAL A 13 10.16 -25.10 -14.76
C VAL A 13 10.29 -26.60 -14.50
N HIS A 14 11.44 -27.04 -13.99
CA HIS A 14 11.69 -28.46 -13.74
C HIS A 14 11.34 -28.89 -12.29
N GLN A 15 10.87 -27.97 -11.44
CA GLN A 15 10.45 -28.31 -10.08
C GLN A 15 9.05 -28.93 -10.04
N ARG A 16 8.84 -29.85 -9.08
CA ARG A 16 7.52 -30.41 -8.79
C ARG A 16 6.61 -29.29 -8.28
N ALA A 17 5.39 -29.20 -8.81
CA ALA A 17 4.40 -28.20 -8.38
C ALA A 17 4.20 -28.16 -6.84
N VAL A 18 4.23 -29.32 -6.17
CA VAL A 18 4.12 -29.42 -4.70
C VAL A 18 5.23 -28.67 -3.97
N LEU A 19 6.45 -28.66 -4.51
CA LEU A 19 7.56 -27.90 -3.93
C LEU A 19 7.31 -26.40 -4.05
N LEU A 20 6.90 -25.92 -5.24
CA LEU A 20 6.56 -24.51 -5.46
C LEU A 20 5.40 -24.05 -4.55
N VAL A 21 4.38 -24.89 -4.37
CA VAL A 21 3.29 -24.63 -3.42
C VAL A 21 3.82 -24.47 -2.00
N ARG A 22 4.67 -25.37 -1.51
CA ARG A 22 5.23 -25.29 -0.16
C ARG A 22 6.08 -24.03 0.06
N LEU A 23 6.71 -23.51 -0.98
CA LEU A 23 7.51 -22.28 -0.91
C LEU A 23 6.66 -21.01 -0.89
N ARG A 24 5.51 -21.02 -1.57
CA ARG A 24 4.59 -19.87 -1.65
C ARG A 24 3.54 -19.84 -0.54
N LEU A 25 3.09 -21.00 -0.09
CA LEU A 25 1.98 -21.16 0.85
C LEU A 25 2.16 -20.36 2.16
N PRO A 26 3.34 -20.31 2.81
CA PRO A 26 3.51 -19.51 4.02
C PRO A 26 3.19 -18.03 3.78
N TRP A 27 3.67 -17.46 2.67
CA TRP A 27 3.41 -16.06 2.31
C TRP A 27 1.94 -15.83 1.93
N LEU A 28 1.31 -16.78 1.26
CA LEU A 28 -0.12 -16.71 0.95
C LEU A 28 -1.00 -16.79 2.21
N ILE A 29 -0.58 -17.56 3.23
CA ILE A 29 -1.27 -17.61 4.53
C ILE A 29 -1.16 -16.26 5.24
N VAL A 30 0.01 -15.61 5.21
CA VAL A 30 0.16 -14.24 5.73
C VAL A 30 -0.77 -13.27 5.00
N GLY A 31 -0.79 -13.33 3.66
CA GLY A 31 -1.70 -12.52 2.84
C GLY A 31 -3.17 -12.78 3.16
N LEU A 32 -3.57 -14.03 3.37
CA LEU A 32 -4.94 -14.40 3.76
C LEU A 32 -5.33 -13.80 5.12
N ILE A 33 -4.47 -13.95 6.13
CA ILE A 33 -4.71 -13.38 7.47
C ILE A 33 -4.82 -11.85 7.36
N GLY A 34 -3.94 -11.23 6.58
CA GLY A 34 -4.00 -9.80 6.26
C GLY A 34 -5.30 -9.37 5.61
N GLY A 35 -5.73 -10.09 4.56
CA GLY A 35 -6.99 -9.85 3.86
C GLY A 35 -8.21 -10.01 4.76
N LEU A 36 -8.19 -10.96 5.70
CA LEU A 36 -9.24 -11.10 6.72
C LEU A 36 -9.26 -9.92 7.70
N ALA A 37 -8.08 -9.43 8.13
CA ALA A 37 -7.98 -8.25 8.97
C ALA A 37 -8.51 -6.99 8.27
N ILE A 38 -8.20 -6.83 6.98
CA ILE A 38 -8.75 -5.77 6.13
C ILE A 38 -10.27 -5.92 6.00
N SER A 39 -10.77 -7.13 5.75
CA SER A 39 -12.22 -7.38 5.65
C SER A 39 -12.94 -7.01 6.95
N PHE A 40 -12.35 -7.34 8.10
CA PHE A 40 -12.86 -6.92 9.40
C PHE A 40 -12.82 -5.40 9.57
N LEU A 41 -11.75 -4.73 9.14
CA LEU A 41 -11.68 -3.27 9.14
C LEU A 41 -12.81 -2.65 8.32
N VAL A 42 -13.03 -3.10 7.07
CA VAL A 42 -14.09 -2.59 6.20
C VAL A 42 -15.47 -2.79 6.84
N SER A 43 -15.70 -3.92 7.52
CA SER A 43 -16.98 -4.16 8.23
C SER A 43 -17.29 -3.12 9.31
N ARG A 44 -16.28 -2.44 9.87
CA ARG A 44 -16.49 -1.36 10.86
C ARG A 44 -17.05 -0.08 10.25
N PHE A 45 -16.99 0.05 8.93
CA PHE A 45 -17.50 1.18 8.16
C PHE A 45 -18.78 0.83 7.38
N GLU A 46 -19.50 -0.23 7.79
CA GLU A 46 -20.78 -0.62 7.18
C GLU A 46 -21.79 0.52 7.15
N ASN A 47 -21.87 1.33 8.21
CA ASN A 47 -22.75 2.50 8.25
C ASN A 47 -22.42 3.49 7.12
N VAL A 48 -21.14 3.87 6.97
CA VAL A 48 -20.67 4.77 5.89
C VAL A 48 -21.01 4.20 4.51
N LEU A 49 -20.75 2.91 4.31
CA LEU A 49 -21.04 2.21 3.04
C LEU A 49 -22.54 2.16 2.73
N SER A 50 -23.38 1.96 3.75
CA SER A 50 -24.83 1.94 3.59
C SER A 50 -25.40 3.32 3.24
N THR A 51 -24.76 4.39 3.71
CA THR A 51 -25.12 5.77 3.36
C THR A 51 -24.72 6.11 1.93
N ASN A 52 -23.56 5.65 1.46
CA ASN A 52 -23.10 5.87 0.09
C ASN A 52 -22.40 4.63 -0.50
N LEU A 53 -23.18 3.83 -1.23
CA LEU A 53 -22.70 2.59 -1.86
C LEU A 53 -21.67 2.82 -2.97
N TYR A 54 -21.59 4.01 -3.55
CA TYR A 54 -20.63 4.31 -4.62
C TYR A 54 -19.17 4.23 -4.14
N LEU A 55 -18.93 4.37 -2.84
CA LEU A 55 -17.59 4.25 -2.28
C LEU A 55 -16.94 2.89 -2.56
N VAL A 56 -17.74 1.82 -2.63
CA VAL A 56 -17.25 0.46 -2.92
C VAL A 56 -16.54 0.40 -4.28
N PHE A 57 -17.01 1.18 -5.25
CA PHE A 57 -16.46 1.16 -6.62
C PHE A 57 -15.02 1.68 -6.69
N PHE A 58 -14.61 2.49 -5.71
CA PHE A 58 -13.28 3.11 -5.69
C PHE A 58 -12.26 2.38 -4.80
N ILE A 59 -12.69 1.38 -4.04
CA ILE A 59 -11.78 0.54 -3.24
C ILE A 59 -10.61 -0.01 -4.09
N PRO A 60 -10.84 -0.63 -5.27
CA PRO A 60 -9.73 -1.22 -6.03
C PRO A 60 -8.70 -0.19 -6.50
N VAL A 61 -9.15 0.99 -6.95
CA VAL A 61 -8.23 2.03 -7.48
C VAL A 61 -7.46 2.72 -6.37
N ILE A 62 -8.10 2.97 -5.21
CA ILE A 62 -7.42 3.53 -4.04
C ILE A 62 -6.31 2.59 -3.57
N VAL A 63 -6.63 1.30 -3.39
CA VAL A 63 -5.66 0.29 -2.94
C VAL A 63 -4.52 0.17 -3.95
N TYR A 64 -4.85 -0.04 -5.23
CA TYR A 64 -3.85 -0.21 -6.29
C TYR A 64 -2.91 0.98 -6.42
N LEU A 65 -3.42 2.22 -6.48
CA LEU A 65 -2.53 3.39 -6.66
C LEU A 65 -1.67 3.65 -5.43
N SER A 66 -2.18 3.37 -4.23
CA SER A 66 -1.42 3.50 -2.99
C SER A 66 -0.26 2.50 -2.96
N ASP A 67 -0.52 1.24 -3.30
CA ASP A 67 0.50 0.19 -3.39
C ASP A 67 1.50 0.44 -4.53
N ALA A 68 1.04 0.92 -5.69
CA ALA A 68 1.91 1.25 -6.81
C ALA A 68 2.89 2.40 -6.50
N VAL A 69 2.41 3.46 -5.84
CA VAL A 69 3.27 4.57 -5.38
C VAL A 69 4.24 4.07 -4.31
N GLY A 70 3.75 3.30 -3.33
CA GLY A 70 4.58 2.70 -2.28
C GLY A 70 5.69 1.83 -2.85
N THR A 71 5.36 0.89 -3.75
CA THR A 71 6.32 -0.03 -4.39
C THR A 71 7.39 0.71 -5.18
N GLN A 72 7.04 1.80 -5.88
CA GLN A 72 8.00 2.64 -6.59
C GLN A 72 9.00 3.29 -5.61
N THR A 73 8.50 3.89 -4.53
CA THR A 73 9.35 4.47 -3.48
C THR A 73 10.21 3.41 -2.81
N GLU A 74 9.64 2.27 -2.42
CA GLU A 74 10.33 1.17 -1.74
C GLU A 74 11.49 0.63 -2.58
N THR A 75 11.25 0.39 -3.87
CA THR A 75 12.27 -0.12 -4.80
C THR A 75 13.48 0.82 -4.86
N ILE A 76 13.24 2.14 -4.92
CA ILE A 76 14.30 3.15 -4.95
C ILE A 76 15.02 3.20 -3.59
N TYR A 77 14.26 3.12 -2.50
CA TYR A 77 14.79 3.20 -1.15
C TYR A 77 15.70 2.02 -0.81
N ILE A 78 15.24 0.78 -1.00
CA ILE A 78 16.03 -0.43 -0.71
C ILE A 78 17.35 -0.42 -1.50
N ARG A 79 17.32 -0.03 -2.78
CA ARG A 79 18.52 0.03 -3.64
C ARG A 79 19.58 1.02 -3.14
N ASN A 80 19.16 2.10 -2.48
CA ASN A 80 20.02 3.19 -2.03
C ASN A 80 20.06 3.31 -0.50
N MET A 81 19.62 2.27 0.20
CA MET A 81 19.37 2.31 1.64
C MET A 81 20.63 2.65 2.45
N SER A 82 21.77 2.07 2.04
CA SER A 82 23.08 2.37 2.63
C SER A 82 23.48 3.84 2.47
N THR A 83 23.10 4.49 1.36
CA THR A 83 23.35 5.91 1.10
C THR A 83 22.46 6.82 1.97
N PHE A 84 21.25 6.38 2.30
CA PHE A 84 20.28 7.18 3.05
C PHE A 84 20.33 7.02 4.56
N LYS A 85 21.14 6.10 5.09
CA LYS A 85 21.20 5.77 6.52
C LYS A 85 21.35 7.01 7.41
N ASP A 86 22.27 7.92 7.08
CA ASP A 86 22.53 9.13 7.88
C ASP A 86 21.58 10.29 7.55
N ASN A 87 20.75 10.15 6.51
CA ASN A 87 19.84 11.18 6.01
C ASN A 87 18.37 10.70 5.97
N PHE A 88 18.02 9.68 6.74
CA PHE A 88 16.70 9.02 6.68
C PHE A 88 15.54 10.02 6.74
N ALA A 89 15.52 10.89 7.75
CA ALA A 89 14.45 11.88 7.93
C ALA A 89 14.36 12.87 6.77
N LYS A 90 15.50 13.27 6.20
CA LYS A 90 15.56 14.17 5.05
C LYS A 90 15.04 13.49 3.78
N TYR A 91 15.36 12.22 3.59
CA TYR A 91 14.84 11.43 2.48
C TYR A 91 13.34 11.20 2.61
N LEU A 92 12.87 10.80 3.80
CA LEU A 92 11.44 10.62 4.07
C LEU A 92 10.65 11.91 3.83
N ALA A 93 11.14 13.07 4.30
CA ALA A 93 10.50 14.36 4.04
C ALA A 93 10.45 14.70 2.55
N LYS A 94 11.50 14.37 1.79
CA LYS A 94 11.51 14.54 0.33
C LYS A 94 10.47 13.66 -0.35
N GLU A 95 10.32 12.40 0.08
CA GLU A 95 9.33 11.48 -0.48
C GLU A 95 7.90 11.88 -0.12
N ILE A 96 7.65 12.42 1.08
CA ILE A 96 6.36 13.04 1.44
C ILE A 96 6.05 14.22 0.52
N LEU A 97 7.07 15.05 0.20
CA LEU A 97 6.90 16.18 -0.72
C LEU A 97 6.59 15.71 -2.14
N VAL A 98 7.31 14.70 -2.64
CA VAL A 98 7.01 14.05 -3.94
C VAL A 98 5.60 13.48 -3.94
N GLY A 99 5.22 12.73 -2.90
CA GLY A 99 3.89 12.19 -2.70
C GLY A 99 2.80 13.27 -2.64
N SER A 100 3.11 14.47 -2.12
CA SER A 100 2.19 15.60 -2.13
C SER A 100 1.92 16.11 -3.54
N PHE A 101 2.96 16.28 -4.37
CA PHE A 101 2.81 16.69 -5.77
C PHE A 101 2.05 15.65 -6.60
N LEU A 102 2.41 14.37 -6.46
CA LEU A 102 1.70 13.27 -7.12
C LEU A 102 0.26 13.18 -6.61
N GLY A 103 0.05 13.36 -5.31
CA GLY A 103 -1.26 13.33 -4.67
C GLY A 103 -2.20 14.36 -5.26
N VAL A 104 -1.75 15.61 -5.49
CA VAL A 104 -2.58 16.63 -6.14
C VAL A 104 -3.05 16.16 -7.52
N ILE A 105 -2.13 15.62 -8.34
CA ILE A 105 -2.45 15.19 -9.70
C ILE A 105 -3.42 14.00 -9.67
N LEU A 106 -3.11 12.96 -8.90
CA LEU A 106 -3.92 11.74 -8.82
C LEU A 106 -5.30 11.99 -8.21
N SER A 107 -5.39 12.80 -7.15
CA SER A 107 -6.66 13.15 -6.53
C SER A 107 -7.58 13.97 -7.44
N LEU A 108 -7.02 14.92 -8.19
CA LEU A 108 -7.79 15.71 -9.16
C LEU A 108 -8.32 14.82 -10.30
N LEU A 109 -7.46 13.94 -10.84
CA LEU A 109 -7.87 13.02 -11.91
C LEU A 109 -8.95 12.06 -11.43
N LEU A 110 -8.75 11.44 -10.26
CA LEU A 110 -9.70 10.47 -9.71
C LEU A 110 -11.01 11.12 -9.28
N GLY A 111 -10.94 12.26 -8.58
CA GLY A 111 -12.11 13.03 -8.18
C GLY A 111 -12.92 13.54 -9.37
N LEU A 112 -12.25 14.04 -10.41
CA LEU A 112 -12.91 14.46 -11.65
C LEU A 112 -13.59 13.27 -12.36
N ALA A 113 -12.90 12.12 -12.46
CA ALA A 113 -13.48 10.92 -13.04
C ALA A 113 -14.72 10.46 -12.25
N ALA A 114 -14.65 10.43 -10.92
CA ALA A 114 -15.77 10.11 -10.05
C ALA A 114 -16.95 11.07 -10.24
N PHE A 115 -16.68 12.38 -10.34
CA PHE A 115 -17.70 13.40 -10.56
C PHE A 115 -18.39 13.26 -11.91
N ILE A 116 -17.62 13.07 -12.99
CA ILE A 116 -18.15 12.90 -14.35
C ILE A 116 -19.03 11.64 -14.43
N TRP A 117 -18.58 10.56 -13.81
CA TRP A 117 -19.27 9.27 -13.88
C TRP A 117 -20.54 9.25 -13.03
N LEU A 118 -20.43 9.56 -11.73
CA LEU A 118 -21.51 9.35 -10.77
C LEU A 118 -22.35 10.59 -10.50
N ARG A 119 -21.91 11.76 -10.99
CA ARG A 119 -22.58 13.07 -10.80
C ARG A 119 -22.81 13.43 -9.31
N SER A 120 -22.02 12.84 -8.40
CA SER A 120 -22.07 13.10 -6.96
C SER A 120 -20.82 13.89 -6.54
N ALA A 121 -21.01 15.15 -6.15
CA ALA A 121 -19.92 15.98 -5.64
C ALA A 121 -19.34 15.43 -4.33
N GLU A 122 -20.21 14.96 -3.42
CA GLU A 122 -19.81 14.35 -2.15
C GLU A 122 -18.88 13.14 -2.36
N THR A 123 -19.26 12.23 -3.27
CA THR A 123 -18.43 11.05 -3.60
C THR A 123 -17.11 11.48 -4.23
N ALA A 124 -17.15 12.42 -5.18
CA ALA A 124 -15.96 12.91 -5.86
C ALA A 124 -14.95 13.56 -4.92
N ILE A 125 -15.42 14.42 -4.00
CA ILE A 125 -14.59 15.08 -2.99
C ILE A 125 -14.02 14.03 -2.04
N THR A 126 -14.84 13.09 -1.57
CA THR A 126 -14.42 12.02 -0.66
C THR A 126 -13.30 11.17 -1.25
N VAL A 127 -13.50 10.65 -2.46
CA VAL A 127 -12.54 9.79 -3.14
C VAL A 127 -11.27 10.56 -3.51
N GLY A 128 -11.41 11.78 -4.04
CA GLY A 128 -10.27 12.63 -4.39
C GLY A 128 -9.41 12.94 -3.17
N PHE A 129 -10.03 13.41 -2.08
CA PHE A 129 -9.30 13.80 -0.87
C PHE A 129 -8.66 12.60 -0.17
N ALA A 130 -9.34 11.45 -0.13
CA ALA A 130 -8.73 10.22 0.37
C ALA A 130 -7.53 9.78 -0.46
N MET A 131 -7.62 9.86 -1.80
CA MET A 131 -6.49 9.54 -2.69
C MET A 131 -5.31 10.48 -2.44
N PHE A 132 -5.56 11.77 -2.24
CA PHE A 132 -4.52 12.75 -1.90
C PHE A 132 -3.74 12.34 -0.64
N ILE A 133 -4.45 12.04 0.45
CA ILE A 133 -3.81 11.62 1.71
C ILE A 133 -3.09 10.28 1.53
N ASN A 134 -3.72 9.32 0.85
CA ASN A 134 -3.12 8.01 0.60
C ASN A 134 -1.82 8.10 -0.19
N THR A 135 -1.74 8.94 -1.23
CA THR A 135 -0.50 9.14 -2.01
C THR A 135 0.62 9.77 -1.16
N ILE A 136 0.28 10.61 -0.18
CA ILE A 136 1.27 11.20 0.75
C ILE A 136 1.78 10.16 1.75
N ILE A 137 0.90 9.28 2.25
CA ILE A 137 1.23 8.29 3.27
C ILE A 137 1.90 7.04 2.69
N ALA A 138 1.61 6.67 1.45
CA ALA A 138 2.18 5.47 0.82
C ALA A 138 3.72 5.41 0.86
N PRO A 139 4.47 6.49 0.53
CA PRO A 139 5.92 6.51 0.70
C PRO A 139 6.40 6.28 2.13
N VAL A 140 5.62 6.72 3.13
CA VAL A 140 5.99 6.55 4.55
C VAL A 140 5.98 5.08 4.93
N VAL A 141 4.92 4.35 4.58
CA VAL A 141 4.83 2.91 4.84
C VAL A 141 5.95 2.17 4.09
N ALA A 142 6.12 2.49 2.80
CA ALA A 142 7.11 1.90 1.91
C ALA A 142 8.58 2.09 2.36
N ILE A 143 8.88 3.14 3.12
CA ILE A 143 10.24 3.43 3.63
C ILE A 143 10.41 2.88 5.04
N VAL A 144 9.43 3.07 5.90
CA VAL A 144 9.52 2.70 7.32
C VAL A 144 9.61 1.20 7.51
N ILE A 145 8.86 0.40 6.73
CA ILE A 145 8.88 -1.06 6.89
C ILE A 145 10.26 -1.65 6.56
N PRO A 146 10.87 -1.41 5.38
CA PRO A 146 12.23 -1.88 5.10
C PRO A 146 13.26 -1.36 6.11
N GLU A 147 13.16 -0.10 6.54
CA GLU A 147 14.08 0.50 7.54
C GLU A 147 14.03 -0.22 8.89
N ILE A 148 12.83 -0.60 9.35
CA ILE A 148 12.67 -1.39 10.58
C ILE A 148 13.33 -2.77 10.40
N LEU A 149 13.08 -3.44 9.28
CA LEU A 149 13.70 -4.75 9.00
C LEU A 149 15.23 -4.65 9.00
N PHE A 150 15.78 -3.63 8.33
CA PHE A 150 17.22 -3.36 8.30
C PHE A 150 17.80 -3.18 9.70
N LYS A 151 17.13 -2.38 10.56
CA LYS A 151 17.54 -2.17 11.96
C LYS A 151 17.48 -3.44 12.79
N GLN A 152 16.62 -4.38 12.44
CA GLN A 152 16.50 -5.69 13.08
C GLN A 152 17.45 -6.76 12.49
N ASN A 153 18.32 -6.39 11.55
CA ASN A 153 19.19 -7.30 10.79
C ASN A 153 18.41 -8.35 9.96
N ILE A 154 17.18 -8.00 9.55
CA ILE A 154 16.36 -8.76 8.62
C ILE A 154 16.58 -8.18 7.22
N ASP A 155 16.57 -9.03 6.19
CA ASP A 155 16.74 -8.62 4.80
C ASP A 155 15.64 -7.61 4.39
N PRO A 156 15.98 -6.35 4.06
CA PRO A 156 15.01 -5.33 3.67
C PRO A 156 14.28 -5.65 2.37
N ALA A 157 14.81 -6.54 1.53
CA ALA A 157 14.13 -7.01 0.33
C ALA A 157 12.86 -7.83 0.65
N LEU A 158 12.72 -8.32 1.88
CA LEU A 158 11.46 -8.90 2.37
C LEU A 158 10.37 -7.84 2.61
N GLY A 159 10.77 -6.57 2.73
CA GLY A 159 9.88 -5.42 2.77
C GLY A 159 8.96 -5.40 1.57
N GLY A 160 9.46 -5.54 0.34
CA GLY A 160 8.63 -5.50 -0.87
C GLY A 160 7.75 -6.73 -1.09
N GLY A 161 7.65 -7.61 -0.10
CA GLY A 161 6.84 -8.82 -0.14
C GLY A 161 5.39 -8.61 0.32
N PRO A 162 4.60 -9.69 0.38
CA PRO A 162 3.18 -9.65 0.73
C PRO A 162 2.85 -8.99 2.07
N PHE A 163 3.83 -8.90 2.98
CA PHE A 163 3.65 -8.26 4.27
C PHE A 163 3.44 -6.75 4.17
N THR A 164 4.26 -6.03 3.39
CA THR A 164 4.12 -4.58 3.24
C THR A 164 2.89 -4.22 2.44
N THR A 165 2.56 -5.00 1.40
CA THR A 165 1.30 -4.84 0.65
C THR A 165 0.09 -4.92 1.58
N VAL A 166 0.02 -5.92 2.47
CA VAL A 166 -1.09 -6.03 3.44
C VAL A 166 -1.19 -4.79 4.34
N ILE A 167 -0.06 -4.27 4.82
CA ILE A 167 -0.05 -3.06 5.66
C ILE A 167 -0.50 -1.84 4.85
N GLN A 168 -0.02 -1.72 3.61
CA GLN A 168 -0.36 -0.64 2.69
C GLN A 168 -1.85 -0.64 2.35
N ASP A 169 -2.43 -1.81 2.06
CA ASP A 169 -3.86 -2.00 1.81
C ASP A 169 -4.69 -1.65 3.05
N PHE A 170 -4.25 -2.10 4.23
CA PHE A 170 -4.92 -1.79 5.49
C PHE A 170 -4.94 -0.28 5.77
N VAL A 171 -3.78 0.38 5.67
CA VAL A 171 -3.63 1.82 5.91
C VAL A 171 -4.43 2.62 4.89
N SER A 172 -4.37 2.25 3.60
CA SER A 172 -5.06 2.98 2.55
C SER A 172 -6.59 2.92 2.69
N LEU A 173 -7.13 1.77 3.07
CA LEU A 173 -8.56 1.62 3.35
C LEU A 173 -8.98 2.29 4.64
N LEU A 174 -8.15 2.23 5.69
CA LEU A 174 -8.42 2.96 6.93
C LEU A 174 -8.53 4.47 6.65
N ILE A 175 -7.57 5.05 5.93
CA ILE A 175 -7.61 6.47 5.53
C ILE A 175 -8.85 6.76 4.69
N TYR A 176 -9.13 5.92 3.68
CA TYR A 176 -10.27 6.12 2.79
C TYR A 176 -11.59 6.20 3.57
N PHE A 177 -11.83 5.25 4.47
CA PHE A 177 -13.07 5.21 5.23
C PHE A 177 -13.14 6.26 6.34
N LEU A 178 -12.02 6.65 6.95
CA LEU A 178 -12.01 7.77 7.89
C LEU A 178 -12.36 9.08 7.20
N VAL A 179 -11.81 9.33 6.00
CA VAL A 179 -12.16 10.50 5.19
C VAL A 179 -13.64 10.47 4.79
N ALA A 180 -14.14 9.31 4.34
CA ALA A 180 -15.55 9.14 4.01
C ALA A 180 -16.46 9.39 5.21
N THR A 181 -16.07 8.91 6.40
CA THR A 181 -16.82 9.14 7.65
C THR A 181 -16.95 10.64 7.93
N VAL A 182 -15.85 11.40 7.83
CA VAL A 182 -15.85 12.84 8.15
C VAL A 182 -16.65 13.67 7.15
N ILE A 183 -16.77 13.21 5.89
CA ILE A 183 -17.43 13.98 4.83
C ILE A 183 -18.91 13.62 4.69
N ILE A 184 -19.27 12.35 4.90
CA ILE A 184 -20.60 11.81 4.58
C ILE A 184 -21.50 11.70 5.82
N LEU A 185 -20.92 11.51 7.01
CA LEU A 185 -21.66 11.41 8.28
C LEU A 185 -21.47 12.66 9.13
#